data_AF-A0A1W1YND4-F1
#
_entry.id   AF-A0A1W1YND4-F1
#
_cell.length_a   1.000
_cell.length_b   1.000
_cell.length_c   1.000
_cell.angle_alpha   90.00
_cell.angle_beta   90.00
_cell.angle_gamma   90.00
#
_symmetry.space_group_name_H-M   'P 1'
#
loop_
_entity.id
_entity.type
_entity.pdbx_description
1 polymer ?
#
loop_
_entity_poly.entity_id
_entity_poly.type
_entity_poly.pdbx_seq_one_letter_code
_entity_poly.pdbx_strand_id
1 'polypeptide(L)' 'MIYGKMWCVVKPTLGIPLILTAVAFGSFNVHLALLNNTTWVKGFLNGNAAKVVSMNTEAPPAAPKAQ' A
#
# COMPACT_ATOMS: atom_id res chain seq x y z
N MET A 1 -22.77 9.67 23.30
CA MET A 1 -21.78 10.68 22.83
C MET A 1 -22.12 12.02 23.50
N ILE A 2 -21.39 12.39 24.56
CA ILE A 2 -21.74 13.55 25.41
C ILE A 2 -21.23 14.90 24.84
N TYR A 3 -20.49 14.89 23.73
CA TYR A 3 -19.75 16.05 23.21
C TYR A 3 -20.48 16.91 22.17
N GLY A 4 -21.81 16.90 22.12
CA GLY A 4 -22.58 17.71 21.17
C GLY A 4 -22.32 19.23 21.28
N LYS A 5 -21.91 19.70 22.46
CA LYS A 5 -21.53 21.11 22.71
C LYS A 5 -20.22 21.53 22.03
N MET A 6 -19.40 20.61 21.52
CA MET A 6 -18.13 20.96 20.86
C MET A 6 -18.37 21.82 19.59
N TRP A 7 -19.51 21.68 18.93
CA TRP A 7 -19.89 22.50 17.76
C TRP A 7 -20.33 23.93 18.10
N CYS A 8 -20.52 24.25 19.39
CA CYS A 8 -20.75 25.64 19.82
C CYS A 8 -19.45 26.45 19.91
N VAL A 9 -18.30 25.77 20.02
CA VAL A 9 -16.96 26.41 20.12
C VAL A 9 -16.12 26.18 18.87
N VAL A 10 -16.36 25.10 18.11
CA VAL A 10 -15.71 24.84 16.83
C VAL A 10 -16.74 24.89 15.72
N LYS A 11 -16.54 25.75 14.72
CA LYS A 11 -17.46 25.84 13.57
C LYS A 11 -17.50 24.49 12.82
N PRO A 12 -18.69 23.89 12.61
CA PRO A 12 -18.82 22.57 11.98
C PRO A 12 -18.27 22.51 10.55
N THR A 13 -18.41 23.60 9.80
CA THR A 13 -17.88 23.72 8.43
C THR A 13 -16.35 23.60 8.35
N LEU A 14 -15.61 23.90 9.43
CA LEU A 14 -14.14 23.78 9.44
C LEU A 14 -13.67 22.60 10.29
N GLY A 15 -14.34 22.29 11.40
CA GLY A 15 -13.94 21.19 12.28
C GLY A 15 -14.15 19.79 11.69
N ILE A 16 -15.28 19.56 11.01
CA ILE A 16 -15.56 18.26 10.36
C ILE A 16 -14.54 17.95 9.26
N PRO A 17 -14.32 18.83 8.26
CA PRO A 17 -13.35 18.53 7.22
C PRO A 17 -11.92 18.44 7.75
N LEU A 18 -11.55 19.22 8.79
CA LEU A 18 -10.24 19.10 9.42
C LEU A 18 -10.03 17.71 10.04
N ILE A 19 -11.01 17.18 10.78
CA ILE A 19 -10.91 15.85 11.39
C ILE A 19 -10.85 14.75 10.32
N LEU A 20 -11.70 14.85 9.29
CA LEU A 20 -11.72 13.86 8.21
C LEU A 20 -10.45 13.89 7.36
N THR A 21 -9.90 15.07 7.09
CA THR A 21 -8.63 15.18 6.36
C THR A 21 -7.47 14.67 7.22
N ALA A 22 -7.40 15.02 8.50
CA ALA A 22 -6.37 14.53 9.41
C ALA A 22 -6.36 12.99 9.48
N VAL A 23 -7.53 12.35 9.54
CA VAL A 23 -7.59 10.88 9.55
C VAL A 23 -7.17 10.27 8.21
N ALA A 24 -7.52 10.90 7.09
CA ALA A 24 -7.11 10.46 5.76
C ALA A 24 -5.59 10.56 5.56
N PHE A 25 -4.99 11.69 5.93
CA PHE A 25 -3.54 11.89 5.88
C PHE A 25 -2.81 10.96 6.86
N GLY A 26 -3.34 10.75 8.06
CA GLY A 26 -2.78 9.80 9.03
C GLY A 26 -2.74 8.37 8.48
N SER A 27 -3.87 7.90 7.95
CA SER A 27 -3.95 6.57 7.33
C SER A 27 -2.96 6.43 6.17
N PHE A 28 -2.93 7.40 5.26
CA PHE A 28 -2.03 7.36 4.11
C PHE A 28 -0.54 7.35 4.52
N ASN A 29 -0.16 8.14 5.53
CA ASN A 29 1.20 8.14 6.05
C ASN A 29 1.62 6.79 6.65
N VAL A 30 0.73 6.12 7.38
CA VAL A 30 1.01 4.77 7.91
C VAL A 30 1.22 3.77 6.77
N HIS A 31 0.42 3.85 5.70
CA HIS A 31 0.60 2.99 4.53
C HIS A 31 1.92 3.27 3.80
N LEU A 32 2.31 4.54 3.63
CA LEU A 32 3.60 4.93 3.06
C LEU A 32 4.78 4.46 3.92
N ALA A 33 4.68 4.61 5.24
CA ALA A 33 5.71 4.16 6.16
C ALA A 33 5.88 2.63 6.08
N LEU A 34 4.78 1.88 5.98
CA LEU A 34 4.82 0.43 5.83
C LEU A 34 5.43 0.02 4.48
N LEU A 35 5.07 0.70 3.39
CA LEU A 35 5.66 0.50 2.07
C LEU A 35 7.17 0.74 2.06
N ASN A 36 7.66 1.77 2.76
CA ASN A 36 9.08 2.12 2.74
C ASN A 36 9.94 1.31 3.71
N ASN A 37 9.41 0.94 4.88
CA ASN A 37 10.18 0.27 5.92
C ASN A 37 10.02 -1.27 5.93
N THR A 38 9.07 -1.83 5.18
CA THR A 38 8.86 -3.29 5.15
C THR A 38 9.00 -3.87 3.75
N THR A 39 9.65 -5.02 3.66
CA THR A 39 9.93 -5.73 2.39
C THR A 39 8.74 -6.56 1.92
N TRP A 40 7.90 -7.04 2.84
CA TRP A 40 6.74 -7.88 2.51
C TRP A 40 5.67 -7.12 1.72
N VAL A 41 5.37 -5.86 2.06
CA VAL A 41 4.35 -5.08 1.33
C VAL A 41 4.78 -4.83 -0.12
N LYS A 42 6.07 -4.55 -0.37
CA LYS A 42 6.60 -4.48 -1.75
C LYS A 42 6.49 -5.83 -2.47
N GLY A 43 6.74 -6.93 -1.77
CA GLY A 43 6.56 -8.28 -2.31
C GLY A 43 5.10 -8.64 -2.62
N PHE A 44 4.16 -8.18 -1.80
CA PHE A 44 2.71 -8.35 -2.01
C PHE A 44 2.23 -7.54 -3.24
N LEU A 45 2.60 -6.27 -3.35
CA LEU A 45 2.24 -5.43 -4.50
C LEU A 45 2.95 -5.84 -5.80
N ASN A 46 4.18 -6.32 -5.71
CA ASN A 46 4.92 -6.86 -6.86
C ASN A 46 4.44 -8.27 -7.27
N GLY A 47 3.34 -8.76 -6.68
CA GLY A 47 2.52 -9.85 -7.20
C GLY A 47 3.31 -11.01 -7.79
N ASN A 48 4.09 -11.71 -6.97
CA ASN A 48 4.82 -12.90 -7.42
C ASN A 48 5.72 -12.69 -8.66
N ALA A 49 6.22 -11.48 -8.90
CA ALA A 49 7.12 -11.18 -10.01
C ALA A 49 8.37 -12.08 -10.02
N ALA A 50 8.83 -12.53 -8.84
CA ALA A 50 9.91 -13.51 -8.74
C ALA A 50 9.57 -14.87 -9.42
N LYS A 51 8.31 -15.33 -9.33
CA LYS A 51 7.87 -16.56 -10.01
C LYS A 51 7.62 -16.34 -11.50
N VAL A 52 7.20 -15.14 -11.91
CA VAL A 52 7.02 -14.80 -13.33
C VAL A 52 8.36 -14.64 -14.05
N VAL A 53 9.35 -13.99 -13.41
CA VAL A 53 10.72 -13.86 -13.96
C VAL A 53 11.41 -15.23 -14.02
N SER A 54 11.17 -16.11 -13.05
CA SER A 54 11.70 -17.48 -13.09
C SER A 54 11.05 -18.37 -14.16
N MET A 55 9.85 -18.04 -14.66
CA MET A 55 9.15 -18.79 -15.71
C MET A 55 9.56 -18.34 -17.14
N ASN A 56 10.19 -17.17 -17.31
CA ASN A 56 10.59 -16.66 -18.62
C ASN A 56 12.07 -16.90 -18.96
N THR A 57 12.81 -17.66 -18.15
CA THR A 57 14.24 -17.99 -18.40
C THR A 57 14.50 -19.47 -18.67
N GLU A 58 13.50 -20.22 -19.14
CA GLU A 58 13.78 -21.49 -19.84
C GLU A 58 14.41 -21.16 -21.20
N ALA A 59 15.75 -21.16 -21.20
CA ALA A 59 16.55 -21.24 -22.41
C ALA A 59 16.09 -22.46 -23.24
N PRO A 60 16.08 -22.38 -24.59
CA PRO A 60 15.68 -23.49 -25.44
C PRO A 60 16.50 -24.75 -25.09
N PRO A 61 15.87 -25.93 -24.95
CA PRO A 61 16.62 -27.17 -24.83
C PRO A 61 17.48 -27.33 -26.09
N ALA A 62 18.80 -27.38 -25.90
CA ALA A 62 19.75 -27.72 -26.94
C ALA A 62 19.32 -29.06 -27.57
N ALA A 63 19.19 -29.04 -28.90
CA ALA A 63 18.80 -30.19 -29.71
C ALA A 63 19.70 -31.41 -29.44
N PRO A 64 19.16 -32.64 -29.47
CA PRO A 64 19.95 -33.84 -29.26
C PRO A 64 20.84 -34.07 -30.46
N LYS A 65 22.17 -34.02 -30.28
CA LYS A 65 23.09 -34.64 -31.23
C LYS A 65 23.47 -36.01 -30.70
N ALA A 66 22.95 -37.02 -31.40
CA ALA A 66 23.41 -38.39 -31.34
C ALA A 66 24.90 -38.47 -31.68
N GLN A 67 25.68 -39.13 -30.82
CA GLN A 67 26.81 -39.97 -31.19
C GLN A 67 27.15 -40.93 -30.05
#